data_AF-V5GIH3-F1
#
_entry.id   AF-V5GIH3-F1
#
_cell.length_a   1.000
_cell.length_b   1.000
_cell.length_c   1.000
_cell.angle_alpha   90.00
_cell.angle_beta   90.00
_cell.angle_gamma   90.00
#
_symmetry.space_group_name_H-M   'P 1'
#
loop_
_entity.id
_entity.type
_entity.pdbx_description
1 polymer ?
#
loop_
_entity_poly.entity_id
_entity_poly.type
_entity_poly.pdbx_seq_one_letter_code
_entity_poly.pdbx_strand_id
1 'polypeptide(L)'
;MPSTISHVATYHPNEYIQTAMTGNKVSRKATILGSQNIILGGKCIIQHGAIIRGDLKRITASSSSTGAAGGQAQPTQSVAIYIGRYCLLAESSVIRPPYKTYKGTGFRRSLETTVALLSARDAGPRTNNVPVRSIFSYYPMKMGDHVSIGANTVLEAATIGSHVEIGANCLVGRFVIIKDCARILDGSVVAPNTVIPSFSIFGGSPARLVGELPETFSESSEAKMKDLYQRIVVHVSPGSSAQHCQGATVPNCSLGMAAVGRGWLYTSRGGFNSRQVGSLASMKPTKYNLLIDLNGTCHIGDKPTQGAIEAVKKLRAAQQTQQGRLNIRFCSNTSKESSESLLARLRRVGLSADLVSAHDVFTSLDAARRYVSSRKLRPLLLLSSSAQSVFQDDEDLARACFFAQPELNLGTLSPEDRSRLRSCDAVVIGLCPELMTQRWLDEAFRLLSGEYGAPEQVSLIATHRGKYWIRSEERWCEEGTEADNIAICLLSSALYHRPSEGAALSLGPGAFVAALEAASHRTSSSTVVCGKPSPAFLEECIAGMISANERMSDFHNIIIGDDLDADLGQGTWQLGLRRILVRTGKFRDGDDSRGEKPADEVHDSFASWVDDFISKEFK
;
A
#
# COMPACT_ATOMS: atom_id res chain seq x y z
N MET A 1 24.59 -0.36 -26.27
CA MET A 1 24.18 -1.78 -26.28
C MET A 1 22.71 -1.82 -25.91
N PRO A 2 21.78 -2.22 -26.79
CA PRO A 2 20.39 -2.38 -26.37
C PRO A 2 20.29 -3.67 -25.54
N SER A 3 19.86 -3.52 -24.29
CA SER A 3 19.59 -4.64 -23.38
C SER A 3 18.51 -5.53 -23.99
N THR A 4 18.93 -6.69 -24.48
CA THR A 4 18.08 -7.83 -24.79
C THR A 4 17.09 -8.06 -23.65
N ILE A 5 15.80 -8.15 -23.98
CA ILE A 5 14.73 -8.53 -23.06
C ILE A 5 15.05 -9.93 -22.53
N SER A 6 15.71 -9.99 -21.38
CA SER A 6 16.05 -11.22 -20.66
C SER A 6 15.05 -11.42 -19.53
N HIS A 7 13.80 -11.70 -19.88
CA HIS A 7 12.88 -12.40 -18.99
C HIS A 7 12.18 -13.48 -19.81
N VAL A 8 12.89 -14.58 -20.03
CA VAL A 8 12.26 -15.85 -20.41
C VAL A 8 11.55 -16.36 -19.17
N ALA A 9 10.29 -15.99 -19.03
CA ALA A 9 9.46 -16.54 -17.97
C ALA A 9 8.91 -17.89 -18.46
N THR A 10 9.49 -18.96 -17.95
CA THR A 10 8.99 -20.34 -18.10
C THR A 10 7.72 -20.47 -17.27
N TYR A 11 6.57 -20.66 -17.91
CA TYR A 11 5.27 -20.74 -17.25
C TYR A 11 4.79 -22.18 -17.10
N HIS A 12 4.29 -22.52 -15.92
CA HIS A 12 3.75 -23.84 -15.65
C HIS A 12 2.35 -24.01 -16.28
N PRO A 13 2.08 -25.11 -17.01
CA PRO A 13 0.83 -25.34 -17.71
C PRO A 13 -0.44 -25.26 -16.85
N ASN A 14 -0.33 -25.54 -15.54
CA ASN A 14 -1.46 -25.60 -14.62
C ASN A 14 -2.02 -24.21 -14.23
N GLU A 15 -1.26 -23.14 -14.46
CA GLU A 15 -1.61 -21.78 -14.00
C GLU A 15 -2.41 -20.97 -15.03
N TYR A 16 -2.57 -21.47 -16.26
CA TYR A 16 -3.24 -20.78 -17.36
C TYR A 16 -4.48 -21.53 -17.86
N ILE A 17 -5.50 -20.77 -18.24
CA ILE A 17 -6.71 -21.24 -18.91
C ILE A 17 -6.54 -20.92 -20.40
N GLN A 18 -6.61 -21.93 -21.25
CA GLN A 18 -6.64 -21.73 -22.69
C GLN A 18 -8.09 -21.82 -23.22
N THR A 19 -8.53 -20.82 -23.96
CA THR A 19 -9.85 -20.87 -24.62
C THR A 19 -9.80 -21.75 -25.86
N ALA A 20 -10.67 -22.77 -25.92
CA ALA A 20 -10.65 -23.78 -26.98
C ALA A 20 -10.87 -23.21 -28.39
N MET A 21 -11.76 -22.21 -28.54
CA MET A 21 -12.08 -21.63 -29.85
C MET A 21 -11.15 -20.50 -30.29
N THR A 22 -10.75 -19.62 -29.35
CA THR A 22 -10.01 -18.39 -29.67
C THR A 22 -8.52 -18.47 -29.35
N GLY A 23 -8.07 -19.52 -28.66
CA GLY A 23 -6.66 -19.73 -28.31
C GLY A 23 -6.11 -18.70 -27.32
N ASN A 24 -6.94 -17.95 -26.59
CA ASN A 24 -6.44 -17.02 -25.59
C ASN A 24 -5.90 -17.79 -24.38
N LYS A 25 -4.75 -17.38 -23.85
CA LYS A 25 -4.10 -17.94 -22.66
C LYS A 25 -4.22 -16.95 -21.51
N VAL A 26 -5.10 -17.22 -20.56
CA VAL A 26 -5.41 -16.32 -19.45
C VAL A 26 -4.95 -16.94 -18.15
N SER A 27 -4.08 -16.27 -17.40
CA SER A 27 -3.66 -16.75 -16.08
C SER A 27 -4.85 -16.83 -15.12
N ARG A 28 -4.92 -17.90 -14.31
CA ARG A 28 -5.92 -18.05 -13.25
C ARG A 28 -5.81 -16.97 -12.17
N LYS A 29 -4.64 -16.33 -12.06
CA LYS A 29 -4.34 -15.24 -11.12
C LYS A 29 -4.62 -13.85 -11.72
N ALA A 30 -5.15 -13.76 -12.95
CA ALA A 30 -5.55 -12.48 -13.55
C ALA A 30 -6.97 -12.08 -13.11
N THR A 31 -7.21 -10.78 -12.94
CA THR A 31 -8.51 -10.24 -12.52
C THR A 31 -9.26 -9.64 -13.70
N ILE A 32 -10.29 -10.34 -14.19
CA ILE A 32 -11.14 -9.86 -15.28
C ILE A 32 -12.50 -9.47 -14.71
N LEU A 33 -12.84 -8.19 -14.76
CA LEU A 33 -14.11 -7.64 -14.27
C LEU A 33 -15.00 -7.30 -15.46
N GLY A 34 -16.28 -7.66 -15.40
CA GLY A 34 -17.22 -7.41 -16.50
C GLY A 34 -16.85 -8.13 -17.80
N SER A 35 -16.48 -9.41 -17.72
CA SER A 35 -16.06 -10.24 -18.85
C SER A 35 -17.02 -10.22 -20.04
N GLN A 36 -18.33 -10.09 -19.79
CA GLN A 36 -19.37 -9.96 -20.80
C GLN A 36 -19.25 -8.69 -21.69
N ASN A 37 -18.45 -7.71 -21.27
CA ASN A 37 -18.21 -6.47 -22.02
C ASN A 37 -16.78 -6.40 -22.58
N ILE A 38 -16.02 -7.51 -22.53
CA ILE A 38 -14.64 -7.58 -23.02
C ILE A 38 -14.59 -8.52 -24.22
N ILE A 39 -14.00 -8.06 -25.31
CA ILE A 39 -13.73 -8.89 -26.49
C ILE A 39 -12.23 -9.13 -26.61
N LEU A 40 -11.84 -10.39 -26.71
CA LEU A 40 -10.47 -10.83 -27.01
C LEU A 40 -10.42 -11.41 -28.43
N GLY A 41 -9.65 -10.80 -29.32
CA GLY A 41 -9.59 -11.12 -30.74
C GLY A 41 -8.99 -12.50 -31.04
N GLY A 42 -8.24 -13.09 -30.09
CA GLY A 42 -7.72 -14.45 -30.18
C GLY A 42 -6.20 -14.52 -30.05
N LYS A 43 -5.70 -15.65 -29.54
CA LYS A 43 -4.27 -15.90 -29.31
C LYS A 43 -3.59 -14.84 -28.42
N CYS A 44 -4.34 -14.20 -27.54
CA CYS A 44 -3.81 -13.25 -26.57
C CYS A 44 -3.28 -13.97 -25.33
N ILE A 45 -2.28 -13.37 -24.68
CA ILE A 45 -1.71 -13.84 -23.42
C ILE A 45 -1.99 -12.81 -22.34
N ILE A 46 -2.61 -13.25 -21.24
CA ILE A 46 -2.89 -12.42 -20.07
C ILE A 46 -2.15 -13.04 -18.89
N GLN A 47 -1.08 -12.38 -18.43
CA GLN A 47 -0.22 -12.88 -17.37
C GLN A 47 -0.82 -12.67 -15.97
N HIS A 48 -0.21 -13.29 -14.96
CA HIS A 48 -0.63 -13.22 -13.56
C HIS A 48 -0.73 -11.76 -13.09
N GLY A 49 -1.72 -11.47 -12.24
CA GLY A 49 -1.90 -10.13 -11.68
C GLY A 49 -2.41 -9.07 -12.66
N ALA A 50 -2.51 -9.35 -13.97
CA ALA A 50 -3.10 -8.41 -14.91
C ALA A 50 -4.58 -8.16 -14.59
N ILE A 51 -5.02 -6.91 -14.65
CA ILE A 51 -6.37 -6.46 -14.30
C ILE A 51 -7.03 -5.83 -15.53
N ILE A 52 -8.21 -6.32 -15.90
CA ILE A 52 -8.99 -5.79 -17.03
C ILE A 52 -10.38 -5.39 -16.54
N ARG A 53 -10.73 -4.11 -16.69
CA ARG A 53 -11.95 -3.50 -16.14
C ARG A 53 -13.04 -3.29 -17.19
N GLY A 54 -13.70 -4.36 -17.61
CA GLY A 54 -14.87 -4.32 -18.50
C GLY A 54 -16.19 -3.94 -17.82
N ASP A 55 -16.21 -3.87 -16.49
CA ASP A 55 -17.34 -3.41 -15.68
C ASP A 55 -17.65 -1.92 -15.87
N LEU A 56 -16.68 -1.15 -16.36
CA LEU A 56 -16.78 0.29 -16.57
C LEU A 56 -17.32 0.65 -17.96
N LYS A 57 -18.63 0.84 -18.07
CA LYS A 57 -19.29 1.20 -19.32
C LYS A 57 -20.09 2.51 -19.22
N ARG A 58 -20.45 3.06 -20.38
CA ARG A 58 -21.36 4.20 -20.47
C ARG A 58 -22.73 3.79 -19.95
N ILE A 59 -23.22 4.47 -18.92
CA ILE A 59 -24.62 4.37 -18.50
C ILE A 59 -25.42 5.22 -19.50
N THR A 60 -25.92 4.60 -20.57
CA THR A 60 -26.97 5.22 -21.38
C THR A 60 -28.28 5.03 -20.63
N ALA A 61 -28.84 6.12 -20.10
CA ALA A 61 -30.26 6.11 -19.76
C ALA A 61 -31.02 5.67 -21.01
N SER A 62 -31.76 4.56 -20.91
CA SER A 62 -32.65 4.11 -21.97
C SER A 62 -33.61 5.26 -22.28
N SER A 63 -33.44 5.90 -23.43
CA SER A 63 -34.40 6.88 -23.92
C SER A 63 -35.73 6.17 -24.14
N SER A 64 -36.69 6.41 -23.27
CA SER A 64 -38.10 6.18 -23.54
C SER A 64 -38.53 7.14 -24.66
N SER A 65 -38.31 6.72 -25.91
CA SER A 65 -38.95 7.35 -27.06
C SER A 65 -40.39 6.86 -27.12
N THR A 66 -41.33 7.74 -26.76
CA THR A 66 -42.72 7.67 -27.21
C THR A 66 -42.75 7.68 -28.74
N GLY A 67 -43.21 6.60 -29.37
CA GLY A 67 -43.46 6.55 -30.80
C GLY A 67 -43.52 5.13 -31.34
N ALA A 68 -44.68 4.74 -31.86
CA ALA A 68 -45.06 3.39 -32.25
C ALA A 68 -44.24 2.81 -33.41
N ALA A 69 -43.75 1.58 -33.23
CA ALA A 69 -43.72 0.48 -34.21
C ALA A 69 -43.11 -0.75 -33.53
N GLY A 70 -43.81 -1.88 -33.61
CA GLY A 70 -43.38 -3.13 -32.98
C GLY A 70 -42.06 -3.64 -33.54
N GLY A 71 -41.03 -3.64 -32.69
CA GLY A 71 -39.79 -4.36 -32.88
C GLY A 71 -39.17 -4.61 -31.52
N GLN A 72 -38.99 -5.88 -31.15
CA GLN A 72 -38.27 -6.26 -29.93
C GLN A 72 -36.83 -5.70 -30.03
N ALA A 73 -36.55 -4.60 -29.33
CA ALA A 73 -35.20 -4.06 -29.24
C ALA A 73 -34.35 -4.99 -28.36
N GLN A 74 -33.47 -5.76 -29.01
CA GLN A 74 -32.47 -6.54 -28.29
C GLN A 74 -31.55 -5.61 -27.47
N PRO A 75 -31.13 -6.01 -26.26
CA PRO A 75 -30.15 -5.26 -25.49
C PRO A 75 -28.83 -5.21 -26.29
N THR A 76 -28.44 -4.02 -26.75
CA THR A 76 -27.14 -3.84 -27.41
C THR A 76 -26.05 -4.03 -26.35
N GLN A 77 -25.31 -5.14 -26.45
CA GLN A 77 -24.12 -5.37 -25.62
C GLN A 77 -23.10 -4.27 -25.93
N SER A 78 -22.93 -3.33 -25.00
CA SER A 78 -21.93 -2.28 -25.11
C SER A 78 -20.57 -2.83 -24.69
N VAL A 79 -19.74 -3.14 -25.69
CA VAL A 79 -18.34 -3.55 -25.47
C VAL A 79 -17.58 -2.39 -24.82
N ALA A 80 -17.00 -2.64 -23.64
CA ALA A 80 -16.22 -1.67 -22.90
C ALA A 80 -14.74 -1.70 -23.33
N ILE A 81 -14.20 -2.89 -23.59
CA ILE A 81 -12.80 -3.09 -24.00
C ILE A 81 -12.75 -4.09 -25.15
N TYR A 82 -12.14 -3.67 -26.26
CA TYR A 82 -11.78 -4.54 -27.37
C TYR A 82 -10.26 -4.71 -27.43
N ILE A 83 -9.80 -5.96 -27.38
CA ILE A 83 -8.39 -6.34 -27.56
C ILE A 83 -8.29 -7.17 -28.83
N GLY A 84 -7.39 -6.80 -29.74
CA GLY A 84 -7.13 -7.52 -30.98
C GLY A 84 -6.49 -8.90 -30.79
N ARG A 85 -5.80 -9.39 -31.81
CA ARG A 85 -5.14 -10.70 -31.85
C ARG A 85 -3.67 -10.61 -31.47
N TYR A 86 -3.14 -11.70 -30.90
CA TYR A 86 -1.73 -11.80 -30.51
C TYR A 86 -1.27 -10.66 -29.59
N CYS A 87 -2.11 -10.26 -28.64
CA CYS A 87 -1.73 -9.25 -27.65
C CYS A 87 -1.16 -9.91 -26.38
N LEU A 88 -0.17 -9.26 -25.77
CA LEU A 88 0.43 -9.66 -24.50
C LEU A 88 0.14 -8.61 -23.44
N LEU A 89 -0.51 -9.03 -22.36
CA LEU A 89 -0.66 -8.25 -21.14
C LEU A 89 0.29 -8.84 -20.11
N ALA A 90 1.37 -8.12 -19.84
CA ALA A 90 2.36 -8.58 -18.88
C ALA A 90 1.87 -8.45 -17.43
N GLU A 91 2.64 -9.03 -16.52
CA GLU A 91 2.32 -9.13 -15.11
C GLU A 91 1.93 -7.79 -14.47
N SER A 92 0.85 -7.82 -13.68
CA SER A 92 0.34 -6.66 -12.94
C SER A 92 -0.01 -5.43 -13.79
N SER A 93 -0.22 -5.58 -15.10
CA SER A 93 -0.73 -4.50 -15.96
C SER A 93 -2.22 -4.23 -15.71
N VAL A 94 -2.65 -2.97 -15.76
CA VAL A 94 -4.03 -2.56 -15.49
C VAL A 94 -4.62 -1.87 -16.71
N ILE A 95 -5.72 -2.42 -17.23
CA ILE A 95 -6.45 -1.86 -18.38
C ILE A 95 -7.81 -1.39 -17.92
N ARG A 96 -8.11 -0.12 -18.18
CA ARG A 96 -9.43 0.45 -17.89
C ARG A 96 -9.90 1.39 -19.00
N PRO A 97 -11.20 1.43 -19.32
CA PRO A 97 -11.75 2.35 -20.31
C PRO A 97 -11.56 3.81 -19.87
N PRO A 98 -11.29 4.74 -20.80
CA PRO A 98 -11.22 6.17 -20.49
C PRO A 98 -12.59 6.71 -20.07
N TYR A 99 -12.60 7.80 -19.31
CA TYR A 99 -13.83 8.41 -18.81
C TYR A 99 -13.78 9.94 -18.84
N LYS A 100 -14.95 10.55 -19.06
CA LYS A 100 -15.18 11.98 -18.82
C LYS A 100 -16.01 12.18 -17.56
N THR A 101 -15.71 13.25 -16.84
CA THR A 101 -16.51 13.73 -15.72
C THR A 101 -17.33 14.92 -16.20
N TYR A 102 -18.65 14.85 -16.05
CA TYR A 102 -19.54 15.97 -16.35
C TYR A 102 -19.93 16.66 -15.04
N LYS A 103 -19.57 17.94 -14.89
CA LYS A 103 -20.10 18.80 -13.81
C LYS A 103 -21.53 19.19 -14.18
N GLY A 104 -22.51 18.83 -13.37
CA GLY A 104 -23.91 19.15 -13.63
C GLY A 104 -24.17 20.65 -13.52
N THR A 105 -24.32 21.34 -14.65
CA THR A 105 -24.84 22.71 -14.71
C THR A 105 -26.33 22.69 -15.03
N GLY A 106 -27.18 23.12 -14.09
CA GLY A 106 -28.49 23.72 -14.36
C GLY A 106 -29.66 22.77 -14.66
N PHE A 107 -30.64 22.78 -13.75
CA PHE A 107 -32.08 22.64 -13.97
C PHE A 107 -32.54 21.83 -15.21
N ARG A 108 -32.94 20.57 -14.99
CA ARG A 108 -34.09 20.00 -15.71
C ARG A 108 -34.94 19.17 -14.76
N ARG A 109 -36.20 19.61 -14.61
CA ARG A 109 -37.33 18.82 -14.10
C ARG A 109 -37.40 17.47 -14.82
N SER A 110 -37.90 16.48 -14.09
CA SER A 110 -38.22 15.11 -14.52
C SER A 110 -37.04 14.14 -14.43
N LEU A 111 -36.97 13.46 -13.28
CA LEU A 111 -36.94 11.99 -13.15
C LEU A 111 -36.94 11.66 -11.65
N GLU A 112 -38.02 12.04 -10.96
CA GLU A 112 -38.45 11.27 -9.79
C GLU A 112 -39.02 9.94 -10.28
N THR A 113 -38.91 8.91 -9.44
CA THR A 113 -39.45 7.55 -9.60
C THR A 113 -38.46 6.55 -10.22
N THR A 114 -37.75 5.83 -9.35
CA THR A 114 -37.64 4.34 -9.28
C THR A 114 -36.31 3.91 -8.63
N VAL A 115 -35.99 4.33 -7.39
CA VAL A 115 -35.23 3.52 -6.40
C VAL A 115 -35.54 4.01 -4.95
N ALA A 116 -36.77 4.44 -4.68
CA ALA A 116 -37.19 4.92 -3.35
C ALA A 116 -38.37 4.11 -2.81
N LEU A 117 -38.32 2.79 -2.95
CA LEU A 117 -39.21 1.88 -2.26
C LEU A 117 -38.35 0.73 -1.76
N LEU A 118 -37.83 0.86 -0.53
CA LEU A 118 -37.67 -0.25 0.42
C LEU A 118 -37.18 0.17 1.82
N SER A 119 -36.97 1.46 2.15
CA SER A 119 -36.63 1.85 3.53
C SER A 119 -37.02 3.29 3.86
N ALA A 120 -38.30 3.54 4.19
CA ALA A 120 -38.72 4.71 4.95
C ALA A 120 -40.17 4.50 5.44
N ARG A 121 -40.32 3.88 6.62
CA ARG A 121 -41.40 4.24 7.53
C ARG A 121 -40.77 5.16 8.56
N ASP A 122 -41.44 6.28 8.78
CA ASP A 122 -41.19 7.37 9.72
C ASP A 122 -40.28 8.55 9.34
N ALA A 123 -40.80 9.73 9.74
CA ALA A 123 -40.22 11.08 9.81
C ALA A 123 -40.34 12.02 8.58
N GLY A 124 -41.43 12.80 8.55
CA GLY A 124 -41.49 14.29 8.45
C GLY A 124 -40.91 15.06 7.23
N PRO A 125 -41.47 16.23 6.87
CA PRO A 125 -41.10 16.96 5.65
C PRO A 125 -39.83 17.78 5.87
N ARG A 126 -38.74 17.45 5.18
CA ARG A 126 -37.53 18.30 5.11
C ARG A 126 -37.09 18.51 3.66
N THR A 127 -37.03 19.80 3.34
CA THR A 127 -36.46 20.49 2.18
C THR A 127 -35.53 19.68 1.26
N ASN A 128 -35.95 19.58 -0.01
CA ASN A 128 -35.20 19.01 -1.12
C ASN A 128 -33.92 19.83 -1.43
N ASN A 129 -32.75 19.25 -1.18
CA ASN A 129 -31.51 19.55 -1.89
C ASN A 129 -30.65 18.28 -1.93
N VAL A 130 -30.96 17.40 -2.89
CA VAL A 130 -30.11 16.23 -3.20
C VAL A 130 -28.94 16.72 -4.07
N PRO A 131 -27.67 16.49 -3.71
CA PRO A 131 -26.54 16.86 -4.55
C PRO A 131 -26.53 15.98 -5.81
N VAL A 132 -26.42 16.63 -6.98
CA VAL A 132 -26.34 15.97 -8.29
C VAL A 132 -24.98 15.27 -8.38
N ARG A 133 -24.95 13.93 -8.27
CA ARG A 133 -23.73 13.12 -8.47
C ARG A 133 -23.09 13.44 -9.82
N SER A 134 -21.81 13.74 -9.83
CA SER A 134 -21.01 13.82 -11.06
C SER A 134 -21.09 12.48 -11.81
N ILE A 135 -21.65 12.49 -13.01
CA ILE A 135 -21.85 11.28 -13.80
C ILE A 135 -20.54 10.97 -14.54
N PHE A 136 -19.88 9.87 -14.17
CA PHE A 136 -18.75 9.33 -14.90
C PHE A 136 -19.25 8.63 -16.17
N SER A 137 -18.86 9.13 -17.33
CA SER A 137 -19.19 8.53 -18.61
C SER A 137 -17.96 7.83 -19.16
N TYR A 138 -17.96 6.50 -19.10
CA TYR A 138 -16.89 5.66 -19.65
C TYR A 138 -17.08 5.49 -21.16
N TYR A 139 -15.98 5.51 -21.91
CA TYR A 139 -15.94 5.37 -23.36
C TYR A 139 -15.28 4.05 -23.73
N PRO A 140 -15.73 3.38 -24.80
CA PRO A 140 -15.15 2.12 -25.22
C PRO A 140 -13.68 2.31 -25.59
N MET A 141 -12.83 1.39 -25.13
CA MET A 141 -11.42 1.32 -25.47
C MET A 141 -11.19 0.29 -26.58
N LYS A 142 -10.38 0.63 -27.59
CA LYS A 142 -10.00 -0.28 -28.67
C LYS A 142 -8.48 -0.47 -28.73
N MET A 143 -8.04 -1.72 -28.83
CA MET A 143 -6.66 -2.12 -29.01
C MET A 143 -6.53 -3.02 -30.24
N GLY A 144 -5.56 -2.71 -31.11
CA GLY A 144 -5.26 -3.43 -32.34
C GLY A 144 -4.57 -4.77 -32.12
N ASP A 145 -3.99 -5.31 -33.20
CA ASP A 145 -3.31 -6.60 -33.22
C ASP A 145 -1.81 -6.44 -32.87
N HIS A 146 -1.18 -7.49 -32.32
CA HIS A 146 0.26 -7.51 -32.00
C HIS A 146 0.71 -6.41 -31.03
N VAL A 147 -0.07 -6.18 -29.97
CA VAL A 147 0.25 -5.20 -28.94
C VAL A 147 0.88 -5.88 -27.73
N SER A 148 2.03 -5.38 -27.27
CA SER A 148 2.67 -5.83 -26.03
C SER A 148 2.63 -4.75 -24.96
N ILE A 149 2.10 -5.08 -23.79
CA ILE A 149 2.04 -4.18 -22.63
C ILE A 149 2.96 -4.73 -21.55
N GLY A 150 3.95 -3.93 -21.15
CA GLY A 150 4.93 -4.26 -20.12
C GLY A 150 4.33 -4.34 -18.71
N ALA A 151 5.11 -4.93 -17.80
CA ALA A 151 4.67 -5.18 -16.44
C ALA A 151 4.40 -3.88 -15.67
N ASN A 152 3.46 -3.91 -14.72
CA ASN A 152 3.10 -2.77 -13.86
C ASN A 152 2.63 -1.51 -14.62
N THR A 153 2.18 -1.64 -15.87
CA THR A 153 1.73 -0.51 -16.69
C THR A 153 0.23 -0.28 -16.52
N VAL A 154 -0.17 0.99 -16.37
CA VAL A 154 -1.59 1.41 -16.30
C VAL A 154 -2.00 2.07 -17.60
N LEU A 155 -3.13 1.62 -18.16
CA LEU A 155 -3.56 1.96 -19.50
C LEU A 155 -5.00 2.49 -19.53
N GLU A 156 -5.14 3.75 -19.94
CA GLU A 156 -6.42 4.49 -20.06
C GLU A 156 -6.61 5.11 -21.45
N ALA A 157 -5.92 4.57 -22.44
CA ALA A 157 -6.00 5.03 -23.82
C ALA A 157 -7.41 4.84 -24.40
N ALA A 158 -7.80 5.72 -25.32
CA ALA A 158 -9.04 5.54 -26.10
C ALA A 158 -8.83 4.55 -27.25
N THR A 159 -7.70 4.65 -27.94
CA THR A 159 -7.40 3.80 -29.09
C THR A 159 -5.92 3.51 -29.13
N ILE A 160 -5.60 2.24 -29.34
CA ILE A 160 -4.24 1.73 -29.51
C ILE A 160 -4.22 0.99 -30.84
N GLY A 161 -3.30 1.40 -31.71
CA GLY A 161 -3.05 0.79 -33.01
C GLY A 161 -2.47 -0.62 -32.90
N SER A 162 -2.08 -1.16 -34.05
CA SER A 162 -1.43 -2.47 -34.16
C SER A 162 0.09 -2.34 -34.11
N HIS A 163 0.78 -3.41 -33.72
CA HIS A 163 2.25 -3.46 -33.59
C HIS A 163 2.80 -2.41 -32.60
N VAL A 164 2.10 -2.21 -31.48
CA VAL A 164 2.50 -1.24 -30.44
C VAL A 164 3.23 -1.96 -29.31
N GLU A 165 4.40 -1.44 -28.93
CA GLU A 165 5.16 -1.92 -27.77
C GLU A 165 5.14 -0.89 -26.65
N ILE A 166 4.46 -1.19 -25.54
CA ILE A 166 4.45 -0.36 -24.34
C ILE A 166 5.37 -0.99 -23.30
N GLY A 167 6.37 -0.23 -22.85
CA GLY A 167 7.33 -0.63 -21.83
C GLY A 167 6.72 -0.92 -20.45
N ALA A 168 7.54 -1.43 -19.54
CA ALA A 168 7.17 -1.67 -18.15
C ALA A 168 7.11 -0.37 -17.33
N ASN A 169 6.30 -0.37 -16.27
CA ASN A 169 6.14 0.75 -15.35
C ASN A 169 5.66 2.05 -16.03
N CYS A 170 4.90 1.94 -17.12
CA CYS A 170 4.38 3.10 -17.84
C CYS A 170 3.01 3.54 -17.28
N LEU A 171 2.72 4.83 -17.38
CA LEU A 171 1.40 5.40 -17.10
C LEU A 171 0.85 6.06 -18.36
N VAL A 172 -0.18 5.47 -18.95
CA VAL A 172 -0.83 6.00 -20.16
C VAL A 172 -2.14 6.68 -19.77
N GLY A 173 -2.17 8.00 -19.85
CA GLY A 173 -3.29 8.82 -19.44
C GLY A 173 -4.58 8.64 -20.25
N ARG A 174 -5.66 9.22 -19.72
CA ARG A 174 -7.01 9.15 -20.30
C ARG A 174 -7.06 9.69 -21.72
N PHE A 175 -7.80 9.01 -22.59
CA PHE A 175 -8.02 9.42 -23.99
C PHE A 175 -6.73 9.56 -24.82
N VAL A 176 -5.63 8.94 -24.40
CA VAL A 176 -4.45 8.83 -25.25
C VAL A 176 -4.81 8.02 -26.50
N ILE A 177 -4.29 8.46 -27.65
CA ILE A 177 -4.41 7.76 -28.93
C ILE A 177 -3.01 7.35 -29.35
N ILE A 178 -2.77 6.05 -29.44
CA ILE A 178 -1.50 5.49 -29.91
C ILE A 178 -1.74 4.95 -31.31
N LYS A 179 -1.04 5.49 -32.31
CA LYS A 179 -1.13 4.98 -33.69
C LYS A 179 -0.28 3.72 -33.88
N ASP A 180 -0.43 3.09 -35.04
CA ASP A 180 0.25 1.84 -35.39
C ASP A 180 1.78 1.99 -35.36
N CYS A 181 2.49 0.92 -35.01
CA CYS A 181 3.95 0.87 -35.00
C CYS A 181 4.60 1.91 -34.08
N ALA A 182 4.05 2.12 -32.89
CA ALA A 182 4.62 3.01 -31.87
C ALA A 182 5.28 2.22 -30.73
N ARG A 183 6.34 2.80 -30.14
CA ARG A 183 7.02 2.25 -28.96
C ARG A 183 7.04 3.27 -27.83
N ILE A 184 6.65 2.85 -26.63
CA ILE A 184 6.75 3.63 -25.40
C ILE A 184 7.83 2.99 -24.53
N LEU A 185 8.84 3.75 -24.13
CA LEU A 185 9.94 3.28 -23.29
C LEU A 185 9.49 3.04 -21.85
N ASP A 186 10.21 2.18 -21.13
CA ASP A 186 9.94 1.87 -19.72
C ASP A 186 9.92 3.14 -18.84
N GLY A 187 9.03 3.15 -17.84
CA GLY A 187 8.91 4.25 -16.87
C GLY A 187 8.27 5.54 -17.42
N SER A 188 7.71 5.51 -18.63
CA SER A 188 7.19 6.72 -19.29
C SER A 188 5.78 7.10 -18.83
N VAL A 189 5.52 8.40 -18.72
CA VAL A 189 4.20 8.96 -18.35
C VAL A 189 3.60 9.72 -19.52
N VAL A 190 2.62 9.13 -20.20
CA VAL A 190 1.92 9.78 -21.31
C VAL A 190 0.76 10.61 -20.78
N ALA A 191 0.80 11.92 -21.02
CA ALA A 191 -0.24 12.83 -20.55
C ALA A 191 -1.62 12.53 -21.20
N PRO A 192 -2.75 12.81 -20.52
CA PRO A 192 -4.08 12.62 -21.10
C PRO A 192 -4.28 13.37 -22.42
N ASN A 193 -5.08 12.82 -23.32
CA ASN A 193 -5.36 13.34 -24.68
C ASN A 193 -4.13 13.45 -25.60
N THR A 194 -2.99 12.87 -25.24
CA THR A 194 -1.81 12.85 -26.12
C THR A 194 -2.04 11.92 -27.30
N VAL A 195 -1.58 12.33 -28.48
CA VAL A 195 -1.56 11.51 -29.69
C VAL A 195 -0.12 11.09 -29.99
N ILE A 196 0.15 9.79 -29.95
CA ILE A 196 1.44 9.21 -30.31
C ILE A 196 1.37 8.80 -31.80
N PRO A 197 2.17 9.42 -32.69
CA PRO A 197 2.16 9.13 -34.12
C PRO A 197 2.75 7.75 -34.45
N SER A 198 2.50 7.28 -35.66
CA SER A 198 3.06 6.02 -36.15
C SER A 198 4.58 6.09 -36.28
N PHE A 199 5.25 4.95 -36.16
CA PHE A 199 6.71 4.83 -36.28
C PHE A 199 7.49 5.71 -35.29
N SER A 200 6.93 5.99 -34.11
CA SER A 200 7.55 6.87 -33.13
C SER A 200 7.91 6.16 -31.82
N ILE A 201 8.99 6.64 -31.19
CA ILE A 201 9.45 6.21 -29.88
C ILE A 201 9.20 7.33 -28.89
N PHE A 202 8.38 7.08 -27.87
CA PHE A 202 8.07 8.02 -26.80
C PHE A 202 8.73 7.59 -25.49
N GLY A 203 9.28 8.55 -24.75
CA GLY A 203 9.99 8.30 -23.50
C GLY A 203 9.96 9.49 -22.53
N GLY A 204 10.05 9.20 -21.23
CA GLY A 204 10.19 10.20 -20.16
C GLY A 204 8.89 10.52 -19.41
N SER A 205 8.97 11.46 -18.47
CA SER A 205 7.85 11.91 -17.63
C SER A 205 7.83 13.44 -17.56
N PRO A 206 6.98 14.13 -18.37
CA PRO A 206 6.03 13.58 -19.32
C PRO A 206 6.70 13.01 -20.59
N ALA A 207 6.09 11.99 -21.18
CA ALA A 207 6.61 11.29 -22.34
C ALA A 207 6.63 12.21 -23.56
N ARG A 208 7.80 12.34 -24.18
CA ARG A 208 8.01 13.10 -25.43
C ARG A 208 8.60 12.19 -26.50
N LEU A 209 8.56 12.65 -27.75
CA LEU A 209 9.24 11.97 -28.86
C LEU A 209 10.75 11.91 -28.57
N VAL A 210 11.30 10.70 -28.52
CA VAL A 210 12.72 10.41 -28.30
C VAL A 210 13.39 9.95 -29.60
N GLY A 211 12.62 9.35 -30.51
CA GLY A 211 13.14 8.88 -31.80
C GLY A 211 12.08 8.26 -32.70
N GLU A 212 12.51 7.69 -33.81
CA GLU A 212 11.65 7.06 -34.82
C GLU A 212 12.02 5.57 -34.99
N LEU A 213 11.04 4.77 -35.41
CA LEU A 213 11.17 3.35 -35.67
C LEU A 213 11.27 3.09 -37.17
N PRO A 214 12.03 2.07 -37.61
CA PRO A 214 12.08 1.69 -39.01
C PRO A 214 10.74 1.09 -39.49
N GLU A 215 10.47 1.17 -40.79
CA GLU A 215 9.26 0.61 -41.40
C GLU A 215 9.15 -0.92 -41.25
N THR A 216 10.28 -1.61 -41.07
CA THR A 216 10.34 -3.06 -40.83
C THR A 216 9.87 -3.47 -39.42
N PHE A 217 9.54 -2.51 -38.56
CA PHE A 217 9.16 -2.77 -37.18
C PHE A 217 7.88 -3.60 -37.04
N SER A 218 6.92 -3.45 -37.95
CA SER A 218 5.67 -4.21 -37.96
C SER A 218 5.92 -5.72 -38.08
N GLU A 219 6.76 -6.13 -39.03
CA GLU A 219 7.17 -7.53 -39.26
C GLU A 219 7.95 -8.10 -38.07
N SER A 220 8.88 -7.31 -37.52
CA SER A 220 9.66 -7.71 -36.34
C SER A 220 8.79 -7.92 -35.10
N SER A 221 7.81 -7.04 -34.89
CA SER A 221 6.87 -7.12 -33.77
C SER A 221 5.95 -8.33 -33.94
N GLU A 222 5.43 -8.57 -35.14
CA GLU A 222 4.60 -9.74 -35.44
C GLU A 222 5.32 -11.07 -35.21
N ALA A 223 6.56 -11.20 -35.72
CA ALA A 223 7.37 -12.40 -35.53
C ALA A 223 7.63 -12.66 -34.04
N LYS A 224 7.98 -11.61 -33.29
CA LYS A 224 8.23 -11.67 -31.84
C LYS A 224 6.99 -12.11 -31.06
N MET A 225 5.81 -11.57 -31.38
CA MET A 225 4.57 -11.91 -30.68
C MET A 225 4.09 -13.32 -30.99
N LYS A 226 4.26 -13.79 -32.24
CA LYS A 226 3.96 -15.19 -32.62
C LYS A 226 4.89 -16.18 -31.91
N ASP A 227 6.19 -15.88 -31.85
CA ASP A 227 7.18 -16.71 -31.14
C ASP A 227 6.87 -16.75 -29.62
N LEU A 228 6.61 -15.59 -29.00
CA LEU A 228 6.18 -15.51 -27.59
C LEU A 228 4.92 -16.36 -27.32
N TYR A 229 3.95 -16.33 -28.24
CA TYR A 229 2.75 -17.14 -28.12
C TYR A 229 3.02 -18.64 -28.24
N GLN A 230 3.90 -19.07 -29.14
CA GLN A 230 4.24 -20.49 -29.34
C GLN A 230 5.01 -21.10 -28.17
N ARG A 231 5.84 -20.31 -27.48
CA ARG A 231 6.66 -20.77 -26.34
C ARG A 231 5.85 -21.16 -25.09
N ILE A 232 4.59 -20.72 -24.98
CA ILE A 232 3.71 -21.09 -23.85
C ILE A 232 2.87 -22.31 -24.26
N VAL A 233 3.19 -23.53 -23.83
CA VAL A 233 2.42 -24.74 -24.16
C VAL A 233 1.48 -25.11 -23.00
N VAL A 234 0.18 -25.22 -23.25
CA VAL A 234 -0.84 -25.68 -22.27
C VAL A 234 -1.31 -27.07 -22.73
N HIS A 235 -1.14 -28.10 -21.89
CA HIS A 235 -1.70 -29.43 -22.17
C HIS A 235 -3.19 -29.43 -21.84
N VAL A 236 -4.02 -29.87 -22.80
CA VAL A 236 -5.44 -30.16 -22.57
C VAL A 236 -5.56 -31.64 -22.21
N SER A 237 -5.95 -31.96 -20.97
CA SER A 237 -6.29 -33.34 -20.59
C SER A 237 -7.65 -33.71 -21.20
N PRO A 238 -7.80 -34.85 -21.91
CA PRO A 238 -9.10 -35.27 -22.44
C PRO A 238 -9.99 -35.83 -21.32
N GLY A 239 -11.24 -35.34 -21.31
CA GLY A 239 -12.47 -36.00 -20.88
C GLY A 239 -12.45 -37.00 -19.72
N SER A 240 -12.95 -36.56 -18.57
CA SER A 240 -13.55 -37.44 -17.57
C SER A 240 -14.90 -37.97 -18.09
N SER A 241 -14.90 -39.16 -18.70
CA SER A 241 -16.11 -39.99 -18.81
C SER A 241 -16.11 -40.99 -17.66
N ALA A 242 -17.11 -40.85 -16.79
CA ALA A 242 -17.40 -41.79 -15.71
C ALA A 242 -17.62 -43.21 -16.25
N GLN A 243 -17.04 -44.22 -15.61
CA GLN A 243 -17.59 -45.58 -15.57
C GLN A 243 -16.99 -46.43 -14.44
N HIS A 244 -17.87 -46.79 -13.52
CA HIS A 244 -18.06 -48.07 -12.81
C HIS A 244 -16.91 -48.82 -12.11
N CYS A 245 -17.15 -48.98 -10.80
CA CYS A 245 -16.91 -50.10 -9.88
C CYS A 245 -16.34 -51.43 -10.43
N GLN A 246 -15.34 -52.00 -9.74
CA GLN A 246 -15.45 -53.20 -8.89
C GLN A 246 -14.07 -53.82 -8.59
N GLY A 247 -13.83 -54.14 -7.31
CA GLY A 247 -13.33 -55.47 -6.91
C GLY A 247 -11.82 -55.76 -6.87
N ALA A 248 -11.46 -56.50 -5.81
CA ALA A 248 -10.32 -57.44 -5.66
C ALA A 248 -9.01 -56.93 -5.01
N THR A 249 -8.87 -57.24 -3.71
CA THR A 249 -7.83 -58.08 -3.04
C THR A 249 -6.41 -58.07 -3.63
N VAL A 250 -5.30 -57.99 -2.86
CA VAL A 250 -4.72 -58.93 -1.85
C VAL A 250 -3.46 -58.26 -1.17
N PRO A 251 -2.69 -58.85 -0.23
CA PRO A 251 -2.85 -58.95 1.24
C PRO A 251 -1.75 -58.27 2.11
N ASN A 252 -1.97 -58.35 3.42
CA ASN A 252 -1.02 -58.24 4.54
C ASN A 252 0.36 -58.88 4.32
N CYS A 253 1.40 -58.25 4.89
CA CYS A 253 2.42 -58.94 5.70
C CYS A 253 3.03 -57.99 6.73
N SER A 254 3.18 -58.52 7.94
CA SER A 254 3.63 -57.90 9.18
C SER A 254 5.07 -58.29 9.53
N LEU A 255 5.63 -57.57 10.51
CA LEU A 255 6.78 -57.89 11.38
C LEU A 255 8.21 -57.71 10.86
N GLY A 256 9.04 -57.11 11.73
CA GLY A 256 10.46 -57.44 11.83
C GLY A 256 11.40 -56.31 12.26
N MET A 257 11.68 -56.20 13.55
CA MET A 257 12.86 -55.50 14.09
C MET A 257 14.18 -56.16 13.63
N ALA A 258 15.26 -55.37 13.46
CA ALA A 258 16.54 -55.49 14.20
C ALA A 258 17.71 -54.80 13.47
N ALA A 259 18.62 -54.25 14.28
CA ALA A 259 19.83 -53.51 13.95
C ALA A 259 21.00 -54.38 13.45
N VAL A 260 21.97 -53.78 12.73
CA VAL A 260 23.43 -53.96 12.92
C VAL A 260 24.19 -52.75 12.33
N GLY A 261 25.19 -52.24 13.05
CA GLY A 261 25.99 -51.07 12.69
C GLY A 261 27.33 -51.34 11.99
N ARG A 262 28.11 -50.25 11.84
CA ARG A 262 29.58 -50.03 11.65
C ARG A 262 29.68 -48.61 11.02
N GLY A 263 30.38 -47.59 11.50
CA GLY A 263 31.49 -47.47 12.45
C GLY A 263 32.77 -47.09 11.70
N TRP A 264 33.18 -45.81 11.70
CA TRP A 264 34.59 -45.35 11.59
C TRP A 264 34.75 -44.00 12.32
N LEU A 265 35.59 -44.02 13.37
CA LEU A 265 36.16 -42.86 14.06
C LEU A 265 37.42 -42.39 13.32
N TYR A 266 37.73 -41.09 13.44
CA TYR A 266 39.12 -40.63 13.59
C TYR A 266 39.18 -39.67 14.77
N THR A 267 40.17 -39.89 15.64
CA THR A 267 40.47 -39.08 16.83
C THR A 267 41.76 -38.31 16.60
N SER A 268 41.91 -37.16 17.25
CA SER A 268 43.23 -36.70 17.71
C SER A 268 43.09 -36.04 19.09
N ARG A 269 44.02 -36.42 19.98
CA ARG A 269 44.05 -36.21 21.43
C ARG A 269 44.77 -34.93 21.81
N GLY A 270 44.43 -34.43 23.01
CA GLY A 270 45.31 -33.71 23.93
C GLY A 270 44.57 -32.54 24.57
N GLY A 271 44.49 -32.34 25.88
CA GLY A 271 44.99 -33.06 27.04
C GLY A 271 44.26 -32.48 28.27
N PHE A 272 44.15 -33.29 29.33
CA PHE A 272 43.54 -32.91 30.60
C PHE A 272 44.37 -31.80 31.29
N ASN A 273 43.70 -30.74 31.75
CA ASN A 273 44.18 -29.93 32.86
C ASN A 273 43.02 -29.61 33.81
N SER A 274 43.07 -30.25 34.98
CA SER A 274 42.23 -29.98 36.14
C SER A 274 42.68 -28.69 36.82
N ARG A 275 41.82 -27.67 36.88
CA ARG A 275 41.69 -26.62 37.92
C ARG A 275 41.11 -25.34 37.33
N GLN A 276 39.81 -25.15 37.51
CA GLN A 276 39.22 -23.91 38.03
C GLN A 276 37.71 -24.14 38.15
N VAL A 277 37.26 -24.46 39.36
CA VAL A 277 35.89 -24.13 39.77
C VAL A 277 35.90 -22.60 39.93
N GLY A 278 35.69 -21.91 38.82
CA GLY A 278 35.46 -20.47 38.82
C GLY A 278 34.10 -20.21 39.44
N SER A 279 34.11 -19.52 40.58
CA SER A 279 33.03 -18.75 41.18
C SER A 279 31.78 -18.62 40.30
N LEU A 280 30.61 -19.01 40.84
CA LEU A 280 29.33 -18.42 40.42
C LEU A 280 29.46 -16.91 40.66
N ALA A 281 29.98 -16.19 39.67
CA ALA A 281 29.79 -14.77 39.56
C ALA A 281 28.28 -14.57 39.59
N SER A 282 27.81 -13.79 40.56
CA SER A 282 26.44 -13.28 40.60
C SER A 282 26.10 -12.71 39.22
N MET A 283 25.43 -13.51 38.37
CA MET A 283 24.91 -13.03 37.10
C MET A 283 23.86 -12.00 37.47
N LYS A 284 24.15 -10.73 37.16
CA LYS A 284 23.15 -9.67 37.31
C LYS A 284 21.88 -10.11 36.55
N PRO A 285 20.70 -9.95 37.13
CA PRO A 285 19.46 -10.34 36.46
C PRO A 285 19.35 -9.60 35.12
N THR A 286 19.08 -10.35 34.05
CA THR A 286 18.93 -9.81 32.70
C THR A 286 17.80 -8.77 32.69
N LYS A 287 18.08 -7.58 32.15
CA LYS A 287 17.10 -6.50 32.00
C LYS A 287 16.52 -6.47 30.58
N TYR A 288 15.27 -6.07 30.45
CA TYR A 288 14.51 -6.07 29.21
C TYR A 288 13.85 -4.71 28.93
N ASN A 289 13.91 -4.27 27.69
CA ASN A 289 13.12 -3.16 27.15
C ASN A 289 12.15 -3.72 26.10
N LEU A 290 10.85 -3.53 26.31
CA LEU A 290 9.81 -3.98 25.36
C LEU A 290 9.22 -2.78 24.61
N LEU A 291 9.36 -2.79 23.29
CA LEU A 291 8.69 -1.88 22.37
C LEU A 291 7.50 -2.62 21.76
N ILE A 292 6.30 -2.21 22.10
CA ILE A 292 5.07 -2.91 21.74
C ILE A 292 4.29 -2.05 20.74
N ASP A 293 4.03 -2.55 19.53
CA ASP A 293 3.10 -1.89 18.63
C ASP A 293 1.65 -1.95 19.18
N LEU A 294 0.82 -0.96 18.80
CA LEU A 294 -0.57 -0.91 19.24
C LEU A 294 -1.55 -1.53 18.23
N ASN A 295 -1.50 -1.15 16.96
CA ASN A 295 -2.55 -1.44 15.99
C ASN A 295 -2.18 -2.66 15.15
N GLY A 296 -2.93 -3.75 15.31
CA GLY A 296 -2.61 -5.05 14.76
C GLY A 296 -1.97 -5.97 15.81
N THR A 297 -1.30 -5.39 16.81
CA THR A 297 -0.68 -6.12 17.93
C THR A 297 -1.56 -6.17 19.18
N CYS A 298 -1.93 -5.02 19.77
CA CYS A 298 -2.78 -4.95 20.97
C CYS A 298 -4.27 -4.78 20.66
N HIS A 299 -4.61 -4.13 19.55
CA HIS A 299 -6.00 -3.88 19.14
C HIS A 299 -6.14 -3.79 17.62
N ILE A 300 -7.35 -4.03 17.09
CA ILE A 300 -7.70 -3.83 15.69
C ILE A 300 -8.99 -2.99 15.66
N GLY A 301 -8.89 -1.78 15.11
CA GLY A 301 -9.97 -0.80 15.21
C GLY A 301 -10.28 -0.46 16.68
N ASP A 302 -11.56 -0.50 17.05
CA ASP A 302 -12.04 -0.25 18.42
C ASP A 302 -12.16 -1.55 19.26
N LYS A 303 -11.51 -2.66 18.87
CA LYS A 303 -11.54 -3.95 19.61
C LYS A 303 -10.14 -4.43 20.00
N PRO A 304 -9.94 -5.00 21.20
CA PRO A 304 -8.67 -5.59 21.59
C PRO A 304 -8.39 -6.87 20.79
N THR A 305 -7.12 -7.17 20.51
CA THR A 305 -6.74 -8.49 19.99
C THR A 305 -6.89 -9.56 21.08
N GLN A 306 -6.96 -10.82 20.68
CA GLN A 306 -7.24 -11.93 21.58
C GLN A 306 -6.22 -11.97 22.74
N GLY A 307 -6.73 -11.87 23.97
CA GLY A 307 -5.92 -11.94 25.19
C GLY A 307 -5.03 -10.71 25.48
N ALA A 308 -5.06 -9.66 24.66
CA ALA A 308 -4.12 -8.55 24.79
C ALA A 308 -4.20 -7.79 26.13
N ILE A 309 -5.41 -7.59 26.65
CA ILE A 309 -5.61 -6.91 27.94
C ILE A 309 -4.96 -7.72 29.07
N GLU A 310 -5.19 -9.03 29.10
CA GLU A 310 -4.59 -9.92 30.11
C GLU A 310 -3.08 -10.03 29.95
N ALA A 311 -2.58 -9.98 28.71
CA ALA A 311 -1.15 -9.95 28.43
C ALA A 311 -0.48 -8.68 29.00
N VAL A 312 -1.08 -7.49 28.80
CA VAL A 312 -0.57 -6.25 29.39
C VAL A 312 -0.61 -6.31 30.92
N LYS A 313 -1.68 -6.86 31.51
CA LYS A 313 -1.75 -7.07 32.98
C LYS A 313 -0.60 -7.94 33.49
N LYS A 314 -0.28 -9.05 32.80
CA LYS A 314 0.85 -9.94 33.15
C LYS A 314 2.18 -9.20 33.08
N LEU A 315 2.41 -8.42 32.02
CA LEU A 315 3.63 -7.61 31.89
C LEU A 315 3.74 -6.55 33.01
N ARG A 316 2.64 -5.88 33.36
CA ARG A 316 2.63 -4.91 34.47
C ARG A 316 2.87 -5.56 35.83
N ALA A 317 2.27 -6.73 36.08
CA ALA A 317 2.54 -7.50 37.28
C ALA A 317 4.03 -7.88 37.39
N ALA A 318 4.64 -8.35 36.30
CA ALA A 318 6.07 -8.65 36.25
C ALA A 318 6.96 -7.42 36.44
N GLN A 319 6.58 -6.28 35.83
CA GLN A 319 7.28 -5.01 36.00
C GLN A 319 7.25 -4.52 37.46
N GLN A 320 6.14 -4.73 38.16
CA GLN A 320 5.98 -4.36 39.57
C GLN A 320 6.75 -5.29 40.51
N THR A 321 6.72 -6.61 40.28
CA THR A 321 7.40 -7.59 41.15
C THR A 321 8.92 -7.61 40.95
N GLN A 322 9.42 -7.21 39.78
CA GLN A 322 10.84 -7.20 39.42
C GLN A 322 11.29 -5.81 38.96
N GLN A 323 11.21 -4.85 39.87
CA GLN A 323 11.48 -3.43 39.58
C GLN A 323 12.88 -3.22 38.98
N GLY A 324 12.95 -2.47 37.88
CA GLY A 324 14.20 -2.19 37.16
C GLY A 324 14.68 -3.31 36.23
N ARG A 325 13.93 -4.42 36.13
CA ARG A 325 14.22 -5.53 35.21
C ARG A 325 13.44 -5.46 33.90
N LEU A 326 12.28 -4.79 33.90
CA LEU A 326 11.39 -4.72 32.73
C LEU A 326 10.90 -3.28 32.51
N ASN A 327 11.22 -2.72 31.34
CA ASN A 327 10.65 -1.47 30.86
C ASN A 327 9.73 -1.74 29.68
N ILE A 328 8.62 -1.00 29.60
CA ILE A 328 7.57 -1.19 28.60
C ILE A 328 7.28 0.15 27.95
N ARG A 329 7.26 0.17 26.61
CA ARG A 329 6.86 1.32 25.79
C ARG A 329 5.93 0.85 24.69
N PHE A 330 4.77 1.48 24.60
CA PHE A 330 3.86 1.34 23.47
C PHE A 330 4.21 2.36 22.41
N CYS A 331 4.40 1.91 21.18
CA CYS A 331 4.82 2.76 20.07
C CYS A 331 3.85 2.65 18.89
N SER A 332 3.56 3.74 18.19
CA SER A 332 2.59 3.73 17.09
C SER A 332 2.91 4.74 15.98
N ASN A 333 2.78 4.30 14.73
CA ASN A 333 2.86 5.15 13.52
C ASN A 333 1.50 5.81 13.24
N THR A 334 0.94 6.50 14.24
CA THR A 334 -0.27 7.30 14.03
C THR A 334 0.09 8.70 13.53
N SER A 335 -0.58 9.14 12.47
CA SER A 335 -0.39 10.45 11.84
C SER A 335 -1.67 11.27 11.73
N LYS A 336 -2.80 10.74 12.24
CA LYS A 336 -4.14 11.33 12.15
C LYS A 336 -4.70 11.80 13.48
N GLU A 337 -4.23 11.25 14.59
CA GLU A 337 -4.82 11.48 15.90
C GLU A 337 -3.73 11.84 16.91
N SER A 338 -4.08 12.71 17.86
CA SER A 338 -3.19 13.08 18.95
C SER A 338 -2.99 11.92 19.92
N SER A 339 -1.96 12.03 20.76
CA SER A 339 -1.69 11.09 21.86
C SER A 339 -2.89 10.95 22.80
N GLU A 340 -3.64 12.03 23.05
CA GLU A 340 -4.87 12.01 23.87
C GLU A 340 -6.00 11.22 23.21
N SER A 341 -6.21 11.41 21.91
CA SER A 341 -7.23 10.68 21.14
C SER A 341 -6.91 9.18 21.07
N LEU A 342 -5.64 8.84 20.88
CA LEU A 342 -5.15 7.46 20.93
C LEU A 342 -5.39 6.85 22.32
N LEU A 343 -5.00 7.53 23.39
CA LEU A 343 -5.25 7.07 24.76
C LEU A 343 -6.74 6.91 25.06
N ALA A 344 -7.58 7.82 24.58
CA ALA A 344 -9.04 7.70 24.71
C ALA A 344 -9.56 6.45 23.97
N ARG A 345 -9.02 6.12 22.80
CA ARG A 345 -9.34 4.85 22.11
C ARG A 345 -8.86 3.63 22.90
N LEU A 346 -7.63 3.63 23.40
CA LEU A 346 -7.09 2.52 24.20
C LEU A 346 -7.96 2.25 25.43
N ARG A 347 -8.42 3.31 26.12
CA ARG A 347 -9.37 3.20 27.22
C ARG A 347 -10.69 2.56 26.81
N ARG A 348 -11.25 2.93 25.64
CA ARG A 348 -12.48 2.30 25.09
C ARG A 348 -12.28 0.83 24.72
N VAL A 349 -11.08 0.47 24.28
CA VAL A 349 -10.68 -0.91 23.96
C VAL A 349 -10.55 -1.78 25.22
N GLY A 350 -10.45 -1.17 26.41
CA GLY A 350 -10.27 -1.86 27.69
C GLY A 350 -8.84 -1.85 28.22
N LEU A 351 -7.93 -1.13 27.56
CA LEU A 351 -6.60 -0.80 28.07
C LEU A 351 -6.69 0.48 28.90
N SER A 352 -7.05 0.32 30.17
CA SER A 352 -7.27 1.40 31.13
C SER A 352 -5.97 2.15 31.49
N ALA A 353 -6.09 3.29 32.17
CA ALA A 353 -4.97 4.18 32.47
C ALA A 353 -3.91 3.57 33.41
N ASP A 354 -4.29 2.55 34.19
CA ASP A 354 -3.39 1.73 35.00
C ASP A 354 -2.58 0.73 34.18
N LEU A 355 -3.07 0.34 33.00
CA LEU A 355 -2.37 -0.57 32.09
C LEU A 355 -1.51 0.19 31.07
N VAL A 356 -2.03 1.28 30.54
CA VAL A 356 -1.35 2.14 29.56
C VAL A 356 -1.56 3.60 29.92
N SER A 357 -0.52 4.21 30.48
CA SER A 357 -0.51 5.64 30.80
C SER A 357 -0.01 6.47 29.60
N ALA A 358 -0.20 7.79 29.66
CA ALA A 358 0.31 8.70 28.64
C ALA A 358 1.85 8.62 28.51
N HIS A 359 2.56 8.40 29.61
CA HIS A 359 4.01 8.27 29.60
C HIS A 359 4.51 6.96 28.99
N ASP A 360 3.65 5.95 28.86
CA ASP A 360 4.01 4.68 28.23
C ASP A 360 3.84 4.71 26.70
N VAL A 361 3.14 5.71 26.17
CA VAL A 361 2.87 5.82 24.73
C VAL A 361 3.86 6.78 24.09
N PHE A 362 4.41 6.39 22.94
CA PHE A 362 5.24 7.27 22.12
C PHE A 362 4.87 7.09 20.64
N THR A 363 4.43 8.17 20.01
CA THR A 363 3.92 8.17 18.65
C THR A 363 4.89 8.83 17.68
N SER A 364 4.67 8.60 16.38
CA SER A 364 5.42 9.33 15.34
C SER A 364 5.21 10.85 15.40
N LEU A 365 4.11 11.33 15.99
CA LEU A 365 3.87 12.76 16.19
C LEU A 365 4.71 13.31 17.35
N ASP A 366 4.89 12.55 18.43
CA ASP A 366 5.75 12.94 19.55
C ASP A 366 7.21 13.08 19.10
N ALA A 367 7.68 12.13 18.28
CA ALA A 367 9.01 12.18 17.67
C ALA A 367 9.15 13.39 16.72
N ALA A 368 8.15 13.67 15.88
CA ALA A 368 8.16 14.83 15.01
C ALA A 368 8.19 16.15 15.80
N ARG A 369 7.39 16.26 16.88
CA ARG A 369 7.39 17.40 17.79
C ARG A 369 8.78 17.60 18.41
N ARG A 370 9.37 16.54 18.99
CA ARG A 370 10.73 16.60 19.57
C ARG A 370 11.78 17.04 18.56
N TYR A 371 11.71 16.52 17.34
CA TYR A 371 12.63 16.90 16.27
C TYR A 371 12.51 18.39 15.91
N VAL A 372 11.28 18.89 15.77
CA VAL A 372 11.02 20.32 15.50
C VAL A 372 11.51 21.20 16.66
N SER A 373 11.13 20.87 17.90
CA SER A 373 11.48 21.66 19.10
C SER A 373 12.99 21.68 19.36
N SER A 374 13.67 20.53 19.29
CA SER A 374 15.11 20.43 19.56
C SER A 374 15.97 21.24 18.58
N ARG A 375 15.48 21.40 17.34
CA ARG A 375 16.14 22.17 16.28
C ARG A 375 15.58 23.58 16.11
N LYS A 376 14.56 23.96 16.89
CA LYS A 376 13.87 25.26 16.82
C LYS A 376 13.37 25.60 15.41
N LEU A 377 12.82 24.60 14.72
CA LEU A 377 12.29 24.75 13.36
C LEU A 377 10.94 25.48 13.38
N ARG A 378 10.60 26.11 12.26
CA ARG A 378 9.33 26.77 11.96
C ARG A 378 8.60 25.99 10.87
N PRO A 379 7.82 24.95 11.23
CA PRO A 379 7.27 24.04 10.25
C PRO A 379 5.93 24.51 9.67
N LEU A 380 5.72 24.24 8.38
CA LEU A 380 4.39 24.08 7.80
C LEU A 380 3.83 22.72 8.21
N LEU A 381 2.71 22.69 8.92
CA LEU A 381 2.08 21.46 9.40
C LEU A 381 0.99 20.96 8.44
N LEU A 382 1.30 19.96 7.62
CA LEU A 382 0.34 19.22 6.80
C LEU A 382 -0.18 17.99 7.58
N LEU A 383 -0.88 18.27 8.66
CA LEU A 383 -1.39 17.32 9.65
C LEU A 383 -2.88 17.57 9.90
N SER A 384 -3.63 16.55 10.35
CA SER A 384 -5.03 16.73 10.77
C SER A 384 -5.12 17.69 11.96
N SER A 385 -6.29 18.31 12.18
CA SER A 385 -6.49 19.22 13.33
C SER A 385 -6.16 18.57 14.67
N SER A 386 -6.48 17.27 14.84
CA SER A 386 -6.09 16.52 16.03
C SER A 386 -4.57 16.31 16.12
N ALA A 387 -3.88 16.01 15.02
CA ALA A 387 -2.43 15.86 15.06
C ALA A 387 -1.70 17.21 15.26
N GLN A 388 -2.28 18.31 14.79
CA GLN A 388 -1.74 19.66 14.99
C GLN A 388 -1.77 20.10 16.46
N SER A 389 -2.72 19.63 17.28
CA SER A 389 -2.81 20.02 18.69
C SER A 389 -1.56 19.65 19.48
N VAL A 390 -0.85 18.58 19.08
CA VAL A 390 0.43 18.16 19.67
C VAL A 390 1.51 19.25 19.57
N PHE A 391 1.38 20.18 18.62
CA PHE A 391 2.31 21.31 18.44
C PHE A 391 1.80 22.60 19.12
N GLN A 392 0.65 22.57 19.79
CA GLN A 392 0.03 23.74 20.44
C GLN A 392 0.30 23.81 21.94
N ASP A 393 0.73 22.72 22.59
CA ASP A 393 0.94 22.68 24.04
C ASP A 393 2.09 23.58 24.54
N ASP A 394 3.00 23.95 23.65
CA ASP A 394 4.14 24.84 23.92
C ASP A 394 3.91 26.14 23.15
N GLU A 395 3.74 27.26 23.85
CA GLU A 395 3.42 28.55 23.22
C GLU A 395 4.49 29.01 22.22
N ASP A 396 5.76 28.75 22.50
CA ASP A 396 6.86 29.17 21.63
C ASP A 396 6.88 28.30 20.37
N LEU A 397 6.66 26.99 20.51
CA LEU A 397 6.49 26.07 19.39
C LEU A 397 5.25 26.46 18.56
N ALA A 398 4.13 26.76 19.21
CA ALA A 398 2.89 27.12 18.54
C ALA A 398 3.04 28.40 17.71
N ARG A 399 3.76 29.41 18.23
CA ARG A 399 4.05 30.64 17.48
C ARG A 399 4.93 30.38 16.25
N ALA A 400 5.89 29.46 16.37
CA ALA A 400 6.79 29.07 15.29
C ALA A 400 6.11 28.26 14.18
N CYS A 401 5.08 27.47 14.51
CA CYS A 401 4.38 26.63 13.55
C CYS A 401 3.40 27.42 12.65
N PHE A 402 3.30 26.99 11.40
CA PHE A 402 2.21 27.39 10.51
C PHE A 402 1.18 26.25 10.41
N PHE A 403 -0.01 26.50 10.97
CA PHE A 403 -1.11 25.55 11.01
C PHE A 403 -1.95 25.61 9.73
N ALA A 404 -1.76 24.65 8.83
CA ALA A 404 -2.57 24.58 7.61
C ALA A 404 -4.01 24.16 7.95
N GLN A 405 -4.98 24.81 7.32
CA GLN A 405 -6.40 24.47 7.43
C GLN A 405 -7.01 24.29 6.04
N PRO A 406 -7.95 23.33 5.84
CA PRO A 406 -8.57 23.11 4.54
C PRO A 406 -9.28 24.35 4.00
N GLU A 407 -9.94 25.13 4.87
CA GLU A 407 -10.80 26.27 4.53
C GLU A 407 -10.03 27.59 4.37
N LEU A 408 -8.80 27.67 4.88
CA LEU A 408 -7.96 28.87 4.72
C LEU A 408 -7.84 29.18 3.23
N ASN A 409 -7.66 30.42 2.78
CA ASN A 409 -7.42 30.74 1.36
C ASN A 409 -6.06 31.44 1.19
N LEU A 410 -5.11 30.79 0.49
CA LEU A 410 -3.74 31.29 0.30
C LEU A 410 -3.70 32.64 -0.43
N GLY A 411 -4.66 32.87 -1.35
CA GLY A 411 -4.74 34.11 -2.13
C GLY A 411 -5.10 35.33 -1.29
N THR A 412 -5.84 35.13 -0.19
CA THR A 412 -6.34 36.20 0.68
C THR A 412 -5.64 36.24 2.04
N LEU A 413 -4.52 35.54 2.20
CA LEU A 413 -3.72 35.61 3.43
C LEU A 413 -3.28 37.05 3.72
N SER A 414 -3.30 37.41 5.01
CA SER A 414 -2.72 38.66 5.49
C SER A 414 -1.23 38.74 5.10
N PRO A 415 -0.66 39.94 4.94
CA PRO A 415 0.77 40.09 4.67
C PRO A 415 1.65 39.40 5.72
N GLU A 416 1.23 39.41 6.98
CA GLU A 416 1.91 38.75 8.10
C GLU A 416 1.87 37.22 7.96
N ASP A 417 0.70 36.63 7.75
CA ASP A 417 0.58 35.16 7.61
C ASP A 417 1.28 34.65 6.36
N ARG A 418 1.25 35.43 5.27
CA ARG A 418 2.00 35.11 4.06
C ARG A 418 3.51 35.14 4.30
N SER A 419 4.00 36.12 5.07
CA SER A 419 5.40 36.18 5.48
C SER A 419 5.77 34.98 6.36
N ARG A 420 4.92 34.64 7.34
CA ARG A 420 5.11 33.47 8.21
C ARG A 420 5.19 32.17 7.42
N LEU A 421 4.24 31.92 6.52
CA LEU A 421 4.23 30.74 5.65
C LEU A 421 5.52 30.64 4.82
N ARG A 422 5.93 31.73 4.17
CA ARG A 422 7.13 31.76 3.32
C ARG A 422 8.43 31.65 4.12
N SER A 423 8.40 32.00 5.40
CA SER A 423 9.53 31.90 6.31
C SER A 423 9.71 30.51 6.92
N CYS A 424 8.80 29.57 6.66
CA CYS A 424 8.90 28.21 7.18
C CYS A 424 10.19 27.53 6.68
N ASP A 425 10.92 26.91 7.60
CA ASP A 425 12.18 26.19 7.32
C ASP A 425 12.03 24.66 7.44
N ALA A 426 10.80 24.20 7.69
CA ALA A 426 10.44 22.79 7.66
C ALA A 426 9.03 22.56 7.11
N VAL A 427 8.78 21.34 6.61
CA VAL A 427 7.45 20.83 6.26
C VAL A 427 7.25 19.52 7.01
N VAL A 428 6.26 19.48 7.90
CA VAL A 428 5.85 18.25 8.60
C VAL A 428 4.63 17.67 7.89
N ILE A 429 4.72 16.42 7.45
CA ILE A 429 3.68 15.75 6.69
C ILE A 429 3.22 14.45 7.36
N GLY A 430 1.90 14.32 7.47
CA GLY A 430 1.20 13.12 7.94
C GLY A 430 -0.01 12.81 7.06
N LEU A 431 -0.82 11.82 7.45
CA LEU A 431 -1.96 11.42 6.64
C LEU A 431 -3.17 12.32 6.89
N CYS A 432 -3.28 13.43 6.16
CA CYS A 432 -4.41 14.34 6.23
C CYS A 432 -5.02 14.57 4.84
N PRO A 433 -5.97 13.73 4.37
CA PRO A 433 -6.53 13.85 3.03
C PRO A 433 -7.05 15.25 2.66
N GLU A 434 -7.63 15.97 3.63
CA GLU A 434 -8.15 17.34 3.47
C GLU A 434 -7.05 18.36 3.14
N LEU A 435 -5.82 18.13 3.61
CA LEU A 435 -4.64 18.96 3.31
C LEU A 435 -3.76 18.37 2.21
N MET A 436 -3.99 17.13 1.76
CA MET A 436 -3.29 16.52 0.62
C MET A 436 -3.88 16.99 -0.73
N THR A 437 -4.17 18.28 -0.84
CA THR A 437 -4.67 18.91 -2.05
C THR A 437 -3.51 19.50 -2.85
N GLN A 438 -3.69 19.67 -4.17
CA GLN A 438 -2.66 20.30 -5.02
C GLN A 438 -2.20 21.64 -4.43
N ARG A 439 -3.13 22.43 -3.89
CA ARG A 439 -2.84 23.74 -3.30
C ARG A 439 -1.81 23.69 -2.17
N TRP A 440 -1.97 22.79 -1.20
CA TRP A 440 -1.07 22.69 -0.05
C TRP A 440 0.23 21.95 -0.41
N LEU A 441 0.14 20.97 -1.32
CA LEU A 441 1.32 20.28 -1.84
C LEU A 441 2.21 21.21 -2.68
N ASP A 442 1.62 22.13 -3.46
CA ASP A 442 2.35 23.17 -4.18
C ASP A 442 3.10 24.09 -3.20
N GLU A 443 2.48 24.51 -2.09
CA GLU A 443 3.18 25.32 -1.07
C GLU A 443 4.32 24.58 -0.40
N ALA A 444 4.10 23.31 -0.01
CA ALA A 444 5.17 22.47 0.50
C ALA A 444 6.31 22.34 -0.51
N PHE A 445 5.98 22.12 -1.78
CA PHE A 445 6.97 22.04 -2.86
C PHE A 445 7.75 23.35 -3.04
N ARG A 446 7.09 24.53 -3.00
CA ARG A 446 7.75 25.84 -3.09
C ARG A 446 8.75 26.06 -1.97
N LEU A 447 8.37 25.72 -0.74
CA LEU A 447 9.27 25.76 0.42
C LEU A 447 10.47 24.83 0.21
N LEU A 448 10.21 23.56 -0.13
CA LEU A 448 11.25 22.54 -0.31
C LEU A 448 12.20 22.82 -1.47
N SER A 449 11.74 23.51 -2.51
CA SER A 449 12.53 23.89 -3.69
C SER A 449 13.28 25.20 -3.51
N GLY A 450 13.07 25.91 -2.39
CA GLY A 450 13.73 27.18 -2.11
C GLY A 450 13.17 28.37 -2.92
N GLU A 451 11.95 28.27 -3.47
CA GLU A 451 11.33 29.33 -4.29
C GLU A 451 11.23 30.66 -3.52
N TYR A 452 11.06 30.59 -2.20
CA TYR A 452 10.96 31.76 -1.33
C TYR A 452 12.32 32.34 -0.88
N GLY A 453 13.45 31.83 -1.38
CA GLY A 453 14.78 32.36 -1.09
C GLY A 453 15.27 32.06 0.33
N ALA A 454 14.85 30.93 0.91
CA ALA A 454 15.33 30.50 2.22
C ALA A 454 16.87 30.31 2.19
N PRO A 455 17.61 30.87 3.18
CA PRO A 455 19.07 30.78 3.22
C PRO A 455 19.59 29.37 3.52
N GLU A 456 18.74 28.49 4.06
CA GLU A 456 19.04 27.11 4.41
C GLU A 456 18.08 26.14 3.71
N GLN A 457 18.52 24.89 3.52
CA GLN A 457 17.70 23.85 2.91
C GLN A 457 16.54 23.48 3.83
N VAL A 458 15.30 23.75 3.39
CA VAL A 458 14.08 23.42 4.14
C VAL A 458 14.03 21.92 4.45
N SER A 459 13.71 21.55 5.69
CA SER A 459 13.62 20.16 6.13
C SER A 459 12.28 19.51 5.77
N LEU A 460 12.29 18.36 5.10
CA LEU A 460 11.08 17.54 4.95
C LEU A 460 11.02 16.50 6.09
N ILE A 461 9.96 16.55 6.88
CA ILE A 461 9.74 15.71 8.05
C ILE A 461 8.46 14.88 7.84
N ALA A 462 8.61 13.59 7.63
CA ALA A 462 7.48 12.67 7.49
C ALA A 462 7.21 11.95 8.82
N THR A 463 5.95 11.94 9.25
CA THR A 463 5.52 11.15 10.41
C THR A 463 5.82 9.66 10.21
N HIS A 464 5.51 9.11 9.03
CA HIS A 464 5.91 7.77 8.62
C HIS A 464 5.83 7.61 7.09
N ARG A 465 6.46 6.56 6.54
CA ARG A 465 6.42 6.23 5.10
C ARG A 465 5.38 5.16 4.73
N GLY A 466 4.32 5.04 5.51
CA GLY A 466 3.27 4.06 5.24
C GLY A 466 2.67 4.28 3.85
N LYS A 467 2.76 3.27 2.97
CA LYS A 467 2.32 3.38 1.57
C LYS A 467 0.79 3.39 1.44
N TYR A 468 0.11 2.64 2.31
CA TYR A 468 -1.34 2.47 2.30
C TYR A 468 -1.89 2.27 3.71
N TRP A 469 -3.21 2.39 3.85
CA TRP A 469 -3.96 2.00 5.03
C TRP A 469 -5.28 1.33 4.62
N ILE A 470 -5.82 0.48 5.50
CA ILE A 470 -7.09 -0.22 5.29
C ILE A 470 -8.22 0.68 5.77
N ARG A 471 -9.19 0.95 4.88
CA ARG A 471 -10.39 1.72 5.21
C ARG A 471 -11.45 0.77 5.78
N SER A 472 -11.76 0.89 7.07
CA SER A 472 -12.96 0.29 7.66
C SER A 472 -14.20 1.08 7.20
N GLU A 473 -15.29 0.39 6.86
CA GLU A 473 -16.52 1.02 6.36
C GLU A 473 -17.29 1.87 7.40
N GLU A 474 -16.82 1.96 8.65
CA GLU A 474 -17.51 2.71 9.70
C GLU A 474 -16.86 4.07 9.97
N ARG A 475 -17.72 5.11 9.89
CA ARG A 475 -17.54 6.54 10.22
C ARG A 475 -16.92 7.44 9.16
N TRP A 476 -17.77 7.87 8.25
CA TRP A 476 -17.91 9.30 7.95
C TRP A 476 -19.32 9.71 8.36
N CYS A 477 -19.43 10.50 9.44
CA CYS A 477 -20.64 11.27 9.71
C CYS A 477 -20.71 12.40 8.69
N GLU A 478 -21.93 12.66 8.24
CA GLU A 478 -22.32 13.75 7.36
C GLU A 478 -21.84 15.09 7.92
N GLU A 479 -20.90 15.75 7.26
CA GLU A 479 -20.83 17.21 7.19
C GLU A 479 -19.93 17.60 6.01
N GLY A 480 -20.46 18.50 5.19
CA GLY A 480 -20.01 18.71 3.82
C GLY A 480 -18.68 19.43 3.70
N THR A 481 -17.87 18.97 2.73
CA THR A 481 -17.09 19.79 1.79
C THR A 481 -16.44 18.82 0.79
N GLU A 482 -17.03 18.69 -0.40
CA GLU A 482 -16.35 18.06 -1.54
C GLU A 482 -15.23 19.02 -2.00
N ALA A 483 -14.08 18.97 -1.32
CA ALA A 483 -12.86 19.57 -1.82
C ALA A 483 -12.31 18.71 -2.98
N ASP A 484 -11.90 19.37 -4.05
CA ASP A 484 -11.31 18.82 -5.26
C ASP A 484 -10.20 17.79 -4.96
N ASN A 485 -10.58 16.52 -4.86
CA ASN A 485 -9.66 15.39 -4.76
C ASN A 485 -9.00 15.19 -6.13
N ILE A 486 -7.97 15.98 -6.41
CA ILE A 486 -7.02 15.70 -7.47
C ILE A 486 -6.30 14.41 -7.06
N ALA A 487 -6.74 13.31 -7.66
CA ALA A 487 -5.97 12.08 -7.71
C ALA A 487 -4.65 12.39 -8.45
N ILE A 488 -3.62 12.80 -7.70
CA ILE A 488 -2.27 12.95 -8.21
C ILE A 488 -1.79 11.56 -8.62
N CYS A 489 -1.76 11.37 -9.94
CA CYS A 489 -1.14 10.22 -10.57
C CYS A 489 0.38 10.44 -10.61
N LEU A 490 1.15 10.00 -9.61
CA LEU A 490 2.60 9.82 -9.75
C LEU A 490 3.12 8.59 -8.97
N LEU A 491 3.46 7.57 -9.76
CA LEU A 491 4.62 6.66 -9.74
C LEU A 491 5.35 6.33 -8.42
N SER A 492 5.28 5.06 -8.02
CA SER A 492 6.42 4.12 -7.85
C SER A 492 6.03 2.96 -6.93
N SER A 493 5.96 1.74 -7.47
CA SER A 493 6.22 0.49 -6.74
C SER A 493 5.45 0.24 -5.43
N ALA A 494 4.12 0.36 -5.46
CA ALA A 494 3.25 -0.17 -4.41
C ALA A 494 2.56 -1.45 -4.92
N LEU A 495 3.28 -2.55 -4.73
CA LEU A 495 2.85 -3.92 -4.92
C LEU A 495 1.62 -4.28 -4.06
N TYR A 496 0.66 -4.97 -4.69
CA TYR A 496 -0.32 -5.95 -4.19
C TYR A 496 -1.61 -5.57 -3.44
N HIS A 497 -2.70 -6.08 -4.06
CA HIS A 497 -3.76 -7.00 -3.62
C HIS A 497 -4.68 -6.67 -2.42
N ARG A 498 -5.98 -6.79 -2.72
CA ARG A 498 -7.15 -6.47 -1.88
C ARG A 498 -7.15 -7.27 -0.57
N PRO A 499 -7.54 -6.67 0.57
CA PRO A 499 -8.09 -7.45 1.67
C PRO A 499 -9.44 -8.04 1.21
N SER A 500 -9.78 -9.22 1.73
CA SER A 500 -11.09 -9.89 1.69
C SER A 500 -12.26 -9.07 1.12
N GLU A 501 -13.06 -9.69 0.24
CA GLU A 501 -14.28 -9.12 -0.38
C GLU A 501 -14.94 -8.00 0.45
N GLY A 502 -14.64 -6.73 0.15
CA GLY A 502 -15.32 -5.58 0.75
C GLY A 502 -14.48 -4.33 1.04
N ALA A 503 -13.25 -4.42 1.56
CA ALA A 503 -12.54 -3.22 2.05
C ALA A 503 -11.57 -2.59 1.01
N ALA A 504 -11.72 -1.29 0.72
CA ALA A 504 -10.87 -0.56 -0.22
C ALA A 504 -9.56 -0.07 0.44
N LEU A 505 -8.42 -0.32 -0.21
CA LEU A 505 -7.14 0.27 0.18
C LEU A 505 -7.09 1.75 -0.20
N SER A 506 -6.51 2.58 0.67
CA SER A 506 -6.33 4.02 0.45
C SER A 506 -4.86 4.40 0.60
N LEU A 507 -4.42 5.44 -0.14
CA LEU A 507 -3.04 5.93 -0.07
C LEU A 507 -2.70 6.41 1.35
N GLY A 508 -1.51 6.04 1.81
CA GLY A 508 -0.90 6.54 3.03
C GLY A 508 -0.03 7.77 2.77
N PRO A 509 0.53 8.38 3.84
CA PRO A 509 1.32 9.61 3.72
C PRO A 509 2.62 9.39 2.95
N GLY A 510 3.15 8.15 2.92
CA GLY A 510 4.36 7.80 2.17
C GLY A 510 4.27 8.10 0.67
N ALA A 511 3.08 8.02 0.07
CA ALA A 511 2.88 8.36 -1.35
C ALA A 511 3.09 9.87 -1.60
N PHE A 512 2.57 10.71 -0.71
CA PHE A 512 2.72 12.17 -0.81
C PHE A 512 4.14 12.62 -0.48
N VAL A 513 4.80 11.96 0.48
CA VAL A 513 6.23 12.14 0.75
C VAL A 513 7.05 11.83 -0.49
N ALA A 514 6.83 10.68 -1.14
CA ALA A 514 7.54 10.31 -2.34
C ALA A 514 7.30 11.30 -3.50
N ALA A 515 6.07 11.80 -3.65
CA ALA A 515 5.75 12.83 -4.64
C ALA A 515 6.52 14.14 -4.39
N LEU A 516 6.58 14.61 -3.14
CA LEU A 516 7.35 15.81 -2.78
C LEU A 516 8.86 15.59 -2.96
N GLU A 517 9.38 14.42 -2.62
CA GLU A 517 10.78 14.05 -2.86
C GLU A 517 11.13 14.11 -4.34
N ALA A 518 10.31 13.47 -5.17
CA ALA A 518 10.52 13.45 -6.61
C ALA A 518 10.42 14.85 -7.22
N ALA A 519 9.41 15.64 -6.81
CA ALA A 519 9.20 16.99 -7.32
C ALA A 519 10.34 17.95 -6.94
N SER A 520 10.82 17.88 -5.69
CA SER A 520 11.87 18.77 -5.16
C SER A 520 13.30 18.27 -5.38
N HIS A 521 13.50 17.23 -6.21
CA HIS A 521 14.81 16.61 -6.48
C HIS A 521 15.55 16.13 -5.21
N ARG A 522 14.81 15.63 -4.23
CA ARG A 522 15.34 15.17 -2.95
C ARG A 522 15.48 13.66 -2.95
N THR A 523 16.57 13.18 -2.37
CA THR A 523 16.74 11.75 -2.09
C THR A 523 15.94 11.37 -0.85
N SER A 524 15.48 10.12 -0.76
CA SER A 524 14.76 9.65 0.42
C SER A 524 15.60 9.69 1.71
N SER A 525 16.94 9.72 1.59
CA SER A 525 17.86 9.93 2.72
C SER A 525 17.85 11.35 3.29
N SER A 526 17.36 12.34 2.54
CA SER A 526 17.27 13.74 2.98
C SER A 526 15.98 14.07 3.73
N THR A 527 15.03 13.13 3.78
CA THR A 527 13.77 13.26 4.50
C THR A 527 13.89 12.61 5.87
N VAL A 528 13.52 13.37 6.90
CA VAL A 528 13.49 12.88 8.27
C VAL A 528 12.23 12.05 8.44
N VAL A 529 12.37 10.78 8.83
CA VAL A 529 11.24 9.88 9.11
C VAL A 529 11.14 9.66 10.61
N CYS A 530 10.04 10.13 11.20
CA CYS A 530 9.79 10.14 12.64
C CYS A 530 8.98 8.93 13.13
N GLY A 531 8.85 7.88 12.34
CA GLY A 531 8.07 6.69 12.69
C GLY A 531 8.87 5.41 12.48
N LYS A 532 8.34 4.30 12.99
CA LYS A 532 8.87 2.96 12.73
C LYS A 532 8.93 2.69 11.21
N PRO A 533 9.97 2.00 10.70
CA PRO A 533 11.05 1.34 11.43
C PRO A 533 12.32 2.21 11.56
N SER A 534 12.20 3.54 11.61
CA SER A 534 13.37 4.44 11.67
C SER A 534 14.24 4.16 12.92
N PRO A 535 15.57 3.99 12.78
CA PRO A 535 16.47 3.83 13.93
C PRO A 535 16.33 4.97 14.93
N ALA A 536 16.26 6.21 14.46
CA ALA A 536 16.14 7.38 15.32
C ALA A 536 14.86 7.34 16.19
N PHE A 537 13.74 6.86 15.63
CA PHE A 537 12.50 6.70 16.38
C PHE A 537 12.62 5.63 17.48
N LEU A 538 13.25 4.50 17.16
CA LEU A 538 13.44 3.39 18.09
C LEU A 538 14.42 3.76 19.22
N GLU A 539 15.49 4.48 18.90
CA GLU A 539 16.42 5.04 19.88
C GLU A 539 15.71 6.01 20.83
N GLU A 540 14.84 6.90 20.34
CA GLU A 540 14.07 7.80 21.22
C GLU A 540 13.10 7.04 22.13
N CYS A 541 12.44 6.00 21.61
CA CYS A 541 11.59 5.11 22.40
C CYS A 541 12.36 4.47 23.56
N ILE A 542 13.56 3.95 23.29
CA ILE A 542 14.42 3.31 24.28
C ILE A 542 15.02 4.32 25.25
N ALA A 543 15.49 5.46 24.76
CA ALA A 543 16.03 6.54 25.58
C ALA A 543 15.00 7.05 26.60
N GLY A 544 13.71 7.08 26.24
CA GLY A 544 12.64 7.44 27.16
C GLY A 544 12.33 6.37 28.22
N MET A 545 12.80 5.12 28.06
CA MET A 545 12.59 4.01 29.00
C MET A 545 13.72 3.82 30.01
N ILE A 546 14.93 4.28 29.69
CA ILE A 546 16.14 4.03 30.49
C ILE A 546 16.55 5.26 31.30
N SER A 547 17.24 5.04 32.42
CA SER A 547 17.77 6.12 33.24
C SER A 547 18.98 6.79 32.58
N ALA A 548 19.29 8.04 32.95
CA ALA A 548 20.39 8.80 32.34
C ALA A 548 21.79 8.15 32.52
N ASN A 549 21.95 7.24 33.48
CA ASN A 549 23.18 6.48 33.74
C ASN A 549 23.19 5.08 33.10
N GLU A 550 22.09 4.68 32.45
CA GLU A 550 21.95 3.39 31.78
C GLU A 550 22.14 3.55 30.28
N ARG A 551 22.57 2.47 29.62
CA ARG A 551 22.75 2.42 28.17
C ARG A 551 21.81 1.39 27.57
N MET A 552 21.45 1.58 26.30
CA MET A 552 20.66 0.60 25.55
C MET A 552 21.28 -0.81 25.57
N SER A 553 22.62 -0.89 25.59
CA SER A 553 23.38 -2.15 25.68
C SER A 553 23.22 -2.90 27.00
N ASP A 554 22.71 -2.25 28.04
CA ASP A 554 22.50 -2.86 29.35
C ASP A 554 21.21 -3.71 29.38
N PHE A 555 20.41 -3.64 28.32
CA PHE A 555 19.12 -4.30 28.19
C PHE A 555 19.07 -5.19 26.95
N HIS A 556 18.27 -6.24 27.04
CA HIS A 556 17.76 -6.94 25.87
C HIS A 556 16.56 -6.16 25.33
N ASN A 557 16.75 -5.53 24.17
CA ASN A 557 15.74 -4.71 23.52
C ASN A 557 14.91 -5.59 22.59
N ILE A 558 13.60 -5.66 22.82
CA ILE A 558 12.67 -6.50 22.08
C ILE A 558 11.58 -5.61 21.48
N ILE A 559 11.29 -5.80 20.20
CA ILE A 559 10.16 -5.16 19.51
C ILE A 559 9.14 -6.20 19.05
N ILE A 560 7.87 -5.89 19.29
CA ILE A 560 6.73 -6.75 18.97
C ILE A 560 5.78 -5.98 18.05
N GLY A 561 5.46 -6.57 16.91
CA GLY A 561 4.61 -5.95 15.88
C GLY A 561 3.98 -6.98 14.95
N ASP A 562 3.01 -6.56 14.14
CA ASP A 562 2.35 -7.40 13.13
C ASP A 562 2.85 -7.16 11.69
N ASP A 563 3.63 -6.10 11.48
CA ASP A 563 4.12 -5.69 10.16
C ASP A 563 5.65 -5.79 10.08
N LEU A 564 6.17 -6.67 9.21
CA LEU A 564 7.61 -6.87 9.06
C LEU A 564 8.35 -5.66 8.49
N ASP A 565 7.68 -4.87 7.66
CA ASP A 565 8.29 -3.71 7.02
C ASP A 565 8.16 -2.49 7.93
N ALA A 566 6.97 -2.27 8.51
CA ALA A 566 6.69 -1.08 9.31
C ALA A 566 7.20 -1.18 10.75
N ASP A 567 7.03 -2.33 11.40
CA ASP A 567 7.37 -2.50 12.82
C ASP A 567 8.73 -3.15 12.98
N LEU A 568 8.99 -4.22 12.22
CA LEU A 568 10.20 -5.05 12.35
C LEU A 568 11.24 -4.80 11.25
N GLY A 569 11.10 -3.68 10.54
CA GLY A 569 11.93 -3.33 9.39
C GLY A 569 13.36 -2.94 9.76
N GLN A 570 14.08 -2.38 8.79
CA GLN A 570 15.54 -2.28 8.81
C GLN A 570 16.16 -1.68 10.09
N GLY A 571 15.55 -0.63 10.64
CA GLY A 571 16.13 0.02 11.82
C GLY A 571 16.14 -0.85 13.07
N THR A 572 15.26 -1.86 13.17
CA THR A 572 15.23 -2.75 14.33
C THR A 572 16.47 -3.64 14.41
N TRP A 573 16.88 -4.26 13.30
CA TRP A 573 18.07 -5.12 13.30
C TRP A 573 19.38 -4.33 13.18
N GLN A 574 19.36 -3.10 12.65
CA GLN A 574 20.51 -2.18 12.74
C GLN A 574 20.85 -1.85 14.20
N LEU A 575 19.83 -1.71 15.03
CA LEU A 575 19.95 -1.47 16.48
C LEU A 575 20.08 -2.76 17.30
N GLY A 576 20.06 -3.93 16.66
CA GLY A 576 20.21 -5.22 17.33
C GLY A 576 19.02 -5.63 18.20
N LEU A 577 17.81 -5.11 17.93
CA LEU A 577 16.60 -5.51 18.65
C LEU A 577 16.22 -6.95 18.27
N ARG A 578 15.73 -7.71 19.25
CA ARG A 578 15.03 -8.97 19.00
C ARG A 578 13.64 -8.66 18.45
N ARG A 579 13.28 -9.23 17.31
CA ARG A 579 12.06 -8.93 16.55
C ARG A 579 11.07 -10.08 16.66
N ILE A 580 9.91 -9.77 17.22
CA ILE A 580 8.82 -10.71 17.44
C ILE A 580 7.66 -10.32 16.51
N LEU A 581 7.33 -11.20 15.58
CA LEU A 581 6.19 -11.04 14.69
C LEU A 581 4.96 -11.73 15.27
N VAL A 582 3.84 -11.03 15.36
CA VAL A 582 2.55 -11.62 15.72
C VAL A 582 1.67 -11.81 14.49
N ARG A 583 0.93 -12.92 14.42
CA ARG A 583 0.05 -13.25 13.28
C ARG A 583 -1.31 -12.54 13.32
N THR A 584 -1.45 -11.54 14.18
CA THR A 584 -2.65 -10.67 14.25
C THR A 584 -2.53 -9.50 13.27
N GLY A 585 -3.57 -8.68 13.12
CA GLY A 585 -3.48 -7.44 12.34
C GLY A 585 -3.38 -7.64 10.83
N LYS A 586 -2.34 -7.06 10.21
CA LYS A 586 -2.11 -7.08 8.76
C LYS A 586 -1.35 -8.32 8.27
N PHE A 587 -0.89 -9.17 9.18
CA PHE A 587 -0.15 -10.38 8.85
C PHE A 587 -0.92 -11.26 7.85
N ARG A 588 -0.23 -11.78 6.84
CA ARG A 588 -0.73 -12.76 5.87
C ARG A 588 0.20 -13.97 5.78
N ASP A 589 -0.36 -15.10 5.36
CA ASP A 589 0.44 -16.31 5.14
C ASP A 589 1.57 -16.06 4.14
N GLY A 590 2.80 -16.40 4.55
CA GLY A 590 4.02 -16.13 3.80
C GLY A 590 4.70 -14.80 4.15
N ASP A 591 4.05 -13.91 4.92
CA ASP A 591 4.70 -12.69 5.39
C ASP A 591 5.88 -13.03 6.30
N ASP A 592 5.86 -14.11 7.09
CA ASP A 592 6.99 -14.59 7.90
C ASP A 592 8.31 -14.81 7.13
N SER A 593 8.24 -14.96 5.81
CA SER A 593 9.38 -15.07 4.90
C SER A 593 9.60 -13.85 3.99
N ARG A 594 8.75 -12.83 4.09
CA ARG A 594 8.71 -11.64 3.25
C ARG A 594 9.47 -10.48 3.90
N GLY A 595 10.52 -10.01 3.22
CA GLY A 595 11.34 -8.88 3.69
C GLY A 595 12.83 -9.17 3.50
N GLU A 596 13.68 -8.19 3.81
CA GLU A 596 15.15 -8.38 3.73
C GLU A 596 15.65 -9.40 4.76
N LYS A 597 14.95 -9.52 5.91
CA LYS A 597 15.33 -10.42 7.00
C LYS A 597 14.08 -10.94 7.74
N PRO A 598 13.89 -12.26 7.90
CA PRO A 598 12.75 -12.83 8.63
C PRO A 598 12.75 -12.38 10.09
N ALA A 599 11.61 -12.39 10.79
CA ALA A 599 11.56 -12.13 12.23
C ALA A 599 12.35 -13.18 13.02
N ASP A 600 12.76 -12.83 14.25
CA ASP A 600 13.54 -13.75 15.09
C ASP A 600 12.63 -14.78 15.77
N GLU A 601 11.38 -14.41 16.07
CA GLU A 601 10.31 -15.30 16.53
C GLU A 601 8.97 -14.92 15.88
N VAL A 602 8.09 -15.91 15.71
CA VAL A 602 6.73 -15.72 15.18
C VAL A 602 5.73 -16.38 16.13
N HIS A 603 4.70 -15.64 16.54
CA HIS A 603 3.68 -16.08 17.49
C HIS A 603 2.27 -15.81 16.95
N ASP A 604 1.28 -16.60 17.37
CA ASP A 604 -0.10 -16.44 16.88
C ASP A 604 -0.73 -15.11 17.33
N SER A 605 -0.34 -14.62 18.50
CA SER A 605 -0.85 -13.36 19.07
C SER A 605 0.15 -12.70 20.01
N PHE A 606 -0.10 -11.44 20.34
CA PHE A 606 0.64 -10.75 21.41
C PHE A 606 0.54 -11.50 22.74
N ALA A 607 -0.63 -12.06 23.06
CA ALA A 607 -0.83 -12.77 24.32
C ALA A 607 -0.04 -14.07 24.40
N SER A 608 0.01 -14.86 23.33
CA SER A 608 0.79 -16.11 23.29
C SER A 608 2.29 -15.85 23.49
N TRP A 609 2.81 -14.76 22.90
CA TRP A 609 4.20 -14.37 23.11
C TRP A 609 4.47 -13.94 24.56
N VAL A 610 3.60 -13.11 25.16
CA VAL A 610 3.76 -12.68 26.55
C VAL A 610 3.77 -13.86 27.51
N ASP A 611 2.91 -14.85 27.29
CA ASP A 611 2.86 -16.06 28.13
C ASP A 611 4.18 -16.84 28.07
N ASP A 612 4.74 -17.02 26.87
CA ASP A 612 6.02 -17.66 26.69
C ASP A 612 7.17 -16.87 27.34
N PHE A 613 7.22 -15.55 27.09
CA PHE A 613 8.23 -14.63 27.64
C PHE A 613 8.25 -14.63 29.17
N ILE A 614 7.10 -14.44 29.82
CA ILE A 614 7.00 -14.44 31.28
C ILE A 614 7.41 -15.80 31.84
N SER A 615 7.00 -16.91 31.21
CA SER A 615 7.31 -18.26 31.68
C SER A 615 8.80 -18.64 31.60
N LYS A 616 9.57 -17.98 30.71
CA LYS A 616 11.00 -18.21 30.51
C LYS A 616 11.85 -17.27 31.36
N GLU A 617 11.48 -16.00 31.43
CA GLU A 617 12.36 -14.95 31.93
C GLU A 617 12.03 -14.48 33.37
N PHE A 618 10.80 -14.67 33.83
CA PHE A 618 10.27 -14.09 35.09
C PHE A 618 9.67 -15.13 36.06
N LYS A 619 10.12 -16.39 35.98
CA LYS A 619 9.75 -17.44 36.96
C LYS A 619 10.41 -17.26 38.31
#